data_AF-A0A103XCZ5-F1
#
_entry.id   AF-A0A103XCZ5-F1
#
_cell.length_a   1.000
_cell.length_b   1.000
_cell.length_c   1.000
_cell.angle_alpha   90.00
_cell.angle_beta   90.00
_cell.angle_gamma   90.00
#
_symmetry.space_group_name_H-M   'P 1'
#
loop_
_entity.id
_entity.type
_entity.pdbx_description
1 polymer ?
#
loop_
_entity_poly.entity_id
_entity_poly.type
_entity_poly.pdbx_seq_one_letter_code
_entity_poly.pdbx_strand_id
1 'polypeptide(L)'
;MKYYDDKLFPIHIPNQNEDQFIRKGYYRGHTDVYKPFGTDLYYYDVNSLYPFVMKEYPMPCGVPVWYGNLEDKELDKMLGFIEAYVVCPKTIKKPFLPYRNEKGTLIFPTGEFVGVYFSEELKFAREIGYTVIPISGYLFEKKESPFTGFVTDLFSSRLDAKKSGNEALSYVYKILMNSLYGRFGINPKSTITDICDVERYKQLIRKKDFIFSDKLSDNKYIVSYHTNTETDYWNPPKNSAV
;
A
#
# COMPACT_ATOMS: atom_id res chain seq x y z
N MET A 1 -2.35 9.06 23.92
CA MET A 1 -2.76 9.32 22.51
C MET A 1 -4.13 8.66 22.33
N LYS A 2 -5.15 9.32 21.76
CA LYS A 2 -6.57 8.84 21.84
C LYS A 2 -6.82 7.50 21.13
N TYR A 3 -6.20 7.27 19.98
CA TYR A 3 -6.54 6.16 19.09
C TYR A 3 -5.44 5.12 18.88
N TYR A 4 -4.21 5.40 19.29
CA TYR A 4 -3.06 4.55 18.99
C TYR A 4 -2.16 4.41 20.21
N ASP A 5 -1.74 3.19 20.49
CA ASP A 5 -0.77 2.85 21.51
C ASP A 5 0.33 1.98 20.90
N ASP A 6 1.49 2.60 20.69
CA ASP A 6 2.68 1.97 20.09
C ASP A 6 3.19 0.77 20.92
N LYS A 7 2.94 0.76 22.23
CA LYS A 7 3.33 -0.37 23.09
C LYS A 7 2.46 -1.61 22.84
N LEU A 8 1.19 -1.41 22.47
CA LEU A 8 0.25 -2.50 22.20
C LEU A 8 0.32 -2.96 20.75
N PHE A 9 0.48 -2.02 19.83
CA PHE A 9 0.54 -2.28 18.38
C PHE A 9 1.73 -1.54 17.76
N PRO A 10 2.97 -2.05 17.90
CA PRO A 10 4.12 -1.45 17.25
C PRO A 10 3.98 -1.53 15.72
N ILE A 11 4.13 -0.38 15.05
CA ILE A 11 4.17 -0.30 13.59
C ILE A 11 5.63 -0.28 13.16
N HIS A 12 6.08 -1.37 12.52
CA HIS A 12 7.43 -1.48 12.01
C HIS A 12 7.63 -0.64 10.77
N ILE A 13 8.68 0.19 10.76
CA ILE A 13 9.12 0.92 9.57
C ILE A 13 10.12 0.03 8.83
N PRO A 14 9.81 -0.43 7.61
CA PRO A 14 10.65 -1.38 6.91
C PRO A 14 12.01 -0.78 6.54
N ASN A 15 13.04 -1.62 6.59
CA ASN A 15 14.30 -1.31 5.91
C ASN A 15 14.12 -1.41 4.38
N GLN A 16 15.14 -1.01 3.62
CA GLN A 16 15.07 -0.97 2.16
C GLN A 16 14.72 -2.33 1.53
N ASN A 17 15.25 -3.44 2.05
CA ASN A 17 15.00 -4.77 1.49
C ASN A 17 13.56 -5.24 1.79
N GLU A 18 13.09 -5.01 3.02
CA GLU A 18 11.72 -5.29 3.43
C GLU A 18 10.72 -4.52 2.57
N ASP A 19 10.93 -3.20 2.42
CA ASP A 19 10.08 -2.32 1.60
C ASP A 19 10.06 -2.77 0.14
N GLN A 20 11.23 -2.99 -0.45
CA GLN A 20 11.33 -3.44 -1.85
C GLN A 20 10.63 -4.78 -2.09
N PHE A 21 10.65 -5.70 -1.13
CA PHE A 21 9.95 -6.97 -1.24
C PHE A 21 8.44 -6.79 -1.07
N ILE A 22 8.00 -6.18 0.04
CA ILE A 22 6.58 -6.00 0.38
C ILE A 22 5.86 -5.19 -0.70
N ARG A 23 6.49 -4.12 -1.18
CA ARG A 23 5.95 -3.24 -2.22
C ARG A 23 5.68 -3.92 -3.55
N LYS A 24 6.31 -5.07 -3.84
CA LYS A 24 5.95 -5.90 -5.02
C LYS A 24 4.52 -6.43 -4.93
N GLY A 25 4.03 -6.68 -3.72
CA GLY A 25 2.65 -7.06 -3.45
C GLY A 25 1.69 -5.89 -3.26
N TYR A 26 2.17 -4.64 -3.33
CA TYR A 26 1.32 -3.47 -3.20
C TYR A 26 0.69 -3.11 -4.56
N TYR A 27 -0.48 -3.71 -4.82
CA TYR A 27 -1.30 -3.44 -5.99
C TYR A 27 -2.37 -2.39 -5.72
N ARG A 28 -2.84 -1.74 -6.77
CA ARG A 28 -3.99 -0.83 -6.72
C ARG A 28 -5.28 -1.64 -6.95
N GLY A 29 -6.42 -0.97 -6.86
CA GLY A 29 -7.73 -1.60 -7.04
C GLY A 29 -7.87 -2.36 -8.35
N HIS A 30 -8.68 -3.42 -8.32
CA HIS A 30 -9.05 -4.21 -9.48
C HIS A 30 -9.98 -3.39 -10.38
N THR A 31 -9.58 -3.15 -11.63
CA THR A 31 -10.39 -2.42 -12.61
C THR A 31 -10.23 -3.09 -13.97
N ASP A 32 -11.27 -3.80 -14.39
CA ASP A 32 -11.32 -4.51 -15.68
C ASP A 32 -12.65 -4.28 -16.38
N VAL A 33 -12.61 -4.22 -17.72
CA VAL A 33 -13.80 -4.10 -18.57
C VAL A 33 -14.12 -5.46 -19.18
N TYR A 34 -15.13 -6.13 -18.63
CA TYR A 34 -15.59 -7.43 -19.14
C TYR A 34 -16.67 -7.32 -20.21
N LYS A 35 -17.48 -6.25 -20.14
CA LYS A 35 -18.52 -5.92 -21.12
C LYS A 35 -18.41 -4.42 -21.41
N PRO A 36 -18.04 -4.00 -22.63
CA PRO A 36 -17.79 -2.59 -22.93
C PRO A 36 -19.06 -1.74 -23.05
N PHE A 37 -20.22 -2.36 -23.24
CA PHE A 37 -21.51 -1.66 -23.40
C PHE A 37 -22.63 -2.36 -22.62
N GLY A 38 -23.61 -1.58 -22.18
CA GLY A 38 -24.82 -2.05 -21.53
C GLY A 38 -25.85 -0.94 -21.39
N THR A 39 -27.12 -1.30 -21.26
CA THR A 39 -28.26 -0.41 -21.00
C THR A 39 -28.93 -0.82 -19.69
N ASP A 40 -29.61 0.13 -19.02
CA ASP A 40 -30.38 -0.11 -17.78
C ASP A 40 -29.57 -0.84 -16.68
N LEU A 41 -28.37 -0.32 -16.40
CA LEU A 41 -27.42 -0.93 -15.47
C LEU A 41 -27.64 -0.48 -14.02
N TYR A 42 -27.30 -1.35 -13.08
CA TYR A 42 -27.23 -1.05 -11.66
C TYR A 42 -25.78 -0.73 -11.23
N TYR A 43 -25.61 0.36 -10.48
CA TYR A 43 -24.34 0.76 -9.89
C TYR A 43 -24.35 0.50 -8.39
N TYR A 44 -23.36 -0.25 -7.91
CA TYR A 44 -23.18 -0.58 -6.50
C TYR A 44 -21.82 -0.07 -6.03
N ASP A 45 -21.78 0.54 -4.85
CA ASP A 45 -20.56 1.07 -4.24
C ASP A 45 -20.48 0.61 -2.78
N VAL A 46 -19.29 0.27 -2.34
CA VAL A 46 -19.06 -0.15 -0.96
C VAL A 46 -18.94 1.10 -0.09
N ASN A 47 -19.73 1.14 0.98
CA ASN A 47 -19.69 2.25 1.93
C ASN A 47 -18.36 2.27 2.70
N SER A 48 -17.43 3.12 2.27
CA SER A 48 -16.14 3.31 2.93
C SER A 48 -15.32 2.02 3.04
N LEU A 49 -15.06 1.36 1.90
CA LEU A 49 -14.35 0.06 1.83
C LEU A 49 -13.08 -0.01 2.71
N TYR A 50 -12.10 0.89 2.50
CA TYR A 50 -10.85 0.83 3.27
C TYR A 50 -11.05 1.09 4.77
N PRO A 51 -11.80 2.12 5.21
CA PRO A 51 -12.13 2.26 6.63
C PRO A 51 -12.83 1.04 7.23
N PHE A 52 -13.75 0.41 6.49
CA PHE A 52 -14.42 -0.82 6.93
C PHE A 52 -13.40 -1.94 7.14
N VAL A 53 -12.50 -2.18 6.18
CA VAL A 53 -11.44 -3.20 6.32
C VAL A 53 -10.53 -2.88 7.52
N MET A 54 -10.18 -1.60 7.68
CA MET A 54 -9.38 -1.12 8.81
C MET A 54 -10.04 -1.38 10.16
N LYS A 55 -11.37 -1.39 10.25
CA LYS A 55 -12.10 -1.59 11.50
C LYS A 55 -12.32 -3.06 11.81
N GLU A 56 -12.70 -3.85 10.81
CA GLU A 56 -13.28 -5.18 11.03
C GLU A 56 -12.24 -6.31 11.03
N TYR A 57 -11.08 -6.12 10.38
CA TYR A 57 -10.12 -7.22 10.21
C TYR A 57 -8.85 -7.02 11.03
N PRO A 58 -8.28 -8.10 11.57
CA PRO A 58 -6.96 -8.07 12.20
C PRO A 58 -5.88 -7.59 11.23
N MET A 59 -4.88 -6.89 11.77
CA MET A 59 -3.83 -6.21 11.01
C MET A 59 -2.45 -6.81 11.30
N PRO A 60 -1.51 -6.73 10.34
CA PRO A 60 -0.12 -7.09 10.57
C PRO A 60 0.52 -6.12 11.57
N CYS A 61 1.26 -6.66 12.53
CA CYS A 61 1.91 -5.91 13.59
C CYS A 61 3.34 -6.42 13.83
N GLY A 62 4.17 -5.57 14.45
CA GLY A 62 5.50 -5.94 14.88
C GLY A 62 6.51 -6.04 13.73
N VAL A 63 7.69 -6.54 14.07
CA VAL A 63 8.80 -6.71 13.12
C VAL A 63 8.54 -7.95 12.26
N PRO A 64 8.54 -7.85 10.93
CA PRO A 64 8.34 -9.00 10.08
C PRO A 64 9.52 -9.97 10.16
N VAL A 65 9.24 -11.26 10.00
CA VAL A 65 10.25 -12.32 9.96
C VAL A 65 10.34 -12.88 8.56
N TRP A 66 11.55 -12.90 8.00
CA TRP A 66 11.83 -13.51 6.70
C TRP A 66 11.82 -15.04 6.80
N TYR A 67 11.16 -15.68 5.85
CA TYR A 67 11.20 -17.12 5.62
C TYR A 67 11.61 -17.39 4.18
N GLY A 68 12.76 -18.05 4.00
CA GLY A 68 13.28 -18.41 2.68
C GLY A 68 12.65 -19.66 2.06
N ASN A 69 11.88 -20.42 2.85
CA ASN A 69 11.09 -21.57 2.38
C ASN A 69 9.76 -21.59 3.15
N LEU A 70 8.66 -21.55 2.41
CA LEU A 70 7.29 -21.58 2.91
C LEU A 70 6.47 -22.77 2.39
N GLU A 71 7.05 -23.67 1.57
CA GLU A 71 6.31 -24.77 0.92
C GLU A 71 5.65 -25.71 1.94
N ASP A 72 6.35 -25.99 3.05
CA ASP A 72 5.86 -26.87 4.12
C ASP A 72 4.95 -26.15 5.14
N LYS A 73 4.70 -24.84 4.97
CA LYS A 73 3.86 -24.07 5.90
C LYS A 73 2.42 -24.02 5.43
N GLU A 74 1.51 -24.21 6.37
CA GLU A 74 0.08 -24.03 6.12
C GLU A 74 -0.26 -22.56 5.86
N LEU A 75 -0.71 -22.25 4.64
CA LEU A 75 -1.10 -20.91 4.21
C LEU A 75 -2.10 -20.24 5.16
N ASP A 76 -3.05 -21.00 5.71
CA ASP A 76 -4.09 -20.49 6.61
C ASP A 76 -3.56 -19.88 7.91
N LYS A 77 -2.39 -20.36 8.37
CA LYS A 77 -1.71 -19.87 9.57
C LYS A 77 -0.80 -18.68 9.29
N MET A 78 -0.59 -18.32 8.03
CA MET A 78 0.31 -17.23 7.63
C MET A 78 -0.43 -15.89 7.56
N LEU A 79 0.25 -14.83 7.99
CA LEU A 79 -0.14 -13.44 7.76
C LEU A 79 1.09 -12.69 7.25
N GLY A 80 1.05 -12.14 6.04
CA GLY A 80 2.18 -11.36 5.53
C GLY A 80 2.24 -11.30 4.01
N PHE A 81 3.40 -10.91 3.48
CA PHE A 81 3.64 -10.79 2.05
C PHE A 81 4.48 -11.96 1.59
N ILE A 82 3.97 -12.71 0.62
CA ILE A 82 4.48 -14.01 0.22
C ILE A 82 4.70 -13.99 -1.29
N GLU A 83 5.91 -14.31 -1.71
CA GLU A 83 6.19 -14.75 -3.07
C GLU A 83 5.64 -16.15 -3.26
N ALA A 84 4.77 -16.33 -4.24
CA ALA A 84 4.13 -17.60 -4.53
C ALA A 84 4.13 -17.89 -6.03
N TYR A 85 4.30 -19.16 -6.35
CA TYR A 85 3.94 -19.68 -7.66
C TYR A 85 2.44 -19.97 -7.67
N VAL A 86 1.73 -19.40 -8.64
CA VAL A 86 0.27 -19.54 -8.74
C VAL A 86 -0.14 -20.04 -10.11
N VAL A 87 -1.17 -20.90 -10.12
CA VAL A 87 -1.81 -21.39 -11.34
C VAL A 87 -3.27 -21.00 -11.31
N CYS A 88 -3.65 -20.07 -12.18
CA CYS A 88 -5.03 -19.64 -12.39
C CYS A 88 -5.68 -20.46 -13.53
N PRO A 89 -6.71 -21.28 -13.26
CA PRO A 89 -7.39 -22.05 -14.30
C PRO A 89 -7.97 -21.16 -15.40
N LYS A 90 -7.84 -21.58 -16.67
CA LYS A 90 -8.42 -20.89 -17.84
C LYS A 90 -9.95 -20.84 -17.82
N THR A 91 -10.60 -21.62 -16.96
CA THR A 91 -12.05 -21.61 -16.74
C THR A 91 -12.52 -20.38 -15.96
N ILE A 92 -11.65 -19.75 -15.16
CA ILE A 92 -11.96 -18.53 -14.41
C ILE A 92 -12.09 -17.36 -15.37
N LYS A 93 -13.32 -16.82 -15.49
CA LYS A 93 -13.63 -15.71 -16.42
C LYS A 93 -13.23 -14.32 -15.91
N LYS A 94 -13.03 -14.20 -14.60
CA LYS A 94 -12.62 -12.97 -13.92
C LYS A 94 -11.45 -13.30 -12.99
N PRO A 95 -10.22 -13.34 -13.51
CA PRO A 95 -9.06 -13.60 -12.68
C PRO A 95 -8.92 -12.53 -11.60
N PHE A 96 -8.32 -12.92 -10.49
CA PHE A 96 -8.32 -12.17 -9.23
C PHE A 96 -6.93 -11.66 -8.87
N LEU A 97 -5.90 -12.50 -9.01
CA LEU A 97 -4.55 -12.11 -8.64
C LEU A 97 -3.95 -11.15 -9.68
N PRO A 98 -3.49 -9.96 -9.27
CA PRO A 98 -2.83 -9.03 -10.17
C PRO A 98 -1.44 -9.50 -10.57
N TYR A 99 -1.00 -9.10 -11.76
CA TYR A 99 0.35 -9.35 -12.25
C TYR A 99 0.84 -8.14 -13.05
N ARG A 100 2.10 -7.73 -12.83
CA ARG A 100 2.76 -6.73 -13.66
C ARG A 100 3.57 -7.45 -14.73
N ASN A 101 3.21 -7.26 -15.99
CA ASN A 101 4.00 -7.81 -17.09
C ASN A 101 5.35 -7.11 -17.23
N GLU A 102 6.19 -7.57 -18.16
CA GLU A 102 7.53 -7.01 -18.44
C GLU A 102 7.52 -5.51 -18.76
N LYS A 103 6.39 -4.97 -19.23
CA LYS A 103 6.21 -3.54 -19.53
C LYS A 103 5.69 -2.74 -18.33
N GLY A 104 5.53 -3.36 -17.16
CA GLY A 104 4.97 -2.76 -15.95
C GLY A 104 3.45 -2.56 -15.99
N THR A 105 2.76 -3.11 -17.00
CA THR A 105 1.30 -3.01 -17.10
C THR A 105 0.64 -3.97 -16.12
N LEU A 106 -0.29 -3.46 -15.33
CA LEU A 106 -1.11 -4.25 -14.41
C LEU A 106 -2.16 -5.02 -15.21
N ILE A 107 -2.18 -6.34 -15.08
CA ILE A 107 -3.14 -7.25 -15.68
C ILE A 107 -3.62 -8.28 -14.65
N PHE A 108 -4.72 -8.97 -14.96
CA PHE A 108 -5.27 -10.08 -14.16
C PHE A 108 -5.32 -11.35 -15.04
N PRO A 109 -4.21 -12.09 -15.15
CA PRO A 109 -4.08 -13.17 -16.13
C PRO A 109 -4.61 -14.52 -15.62
N THR A 110 -4.86 -15.41 -16.56
CA THR A 110 -4.95 -16.87 -16.29
C THR A 110 -3.61 -17.53 -16.63
N GLY A 111 -3.40 -18.78 -16.22
CA GLY A 111 -2.16 -19.52 -16.43
C GLY A 111 -1.23 -19.46 -15.22
N GLU A 112 0.06 -19.59 -15.48
CA GLU A 112 1.10 -19.79 -14.47
C GLU A 112 1.95 -18.52 -14.34
N PHE A 113 2.16 -18.06 -13.11
CA PHE A 113 3.02 -16.92 -12.84
C PHE A 113 3.52 -16.93 -11.40
N VAL A 114 4.58 -16.16 -11.15
CA VAL A 114 5.13 -15.91 -9.82
C VAL A 114 4.90 -14.45 -9.49
N GLY A 115 4.46 -14.19 -8.26
CA GLY A 115 4.28 -12.84 -7.76
C GLY A 115 4.30 -12.79 -6.23
N VAL A 116 4.49 -11.59 -5.70
CA VAL A 116 4.35 -11.32 -4.27
C VAL A 116 2.92 -10.86 -4.00
N TYR A 117 2.26 -11.45 -3.01
CA TYR A 117 0.87 -11.18 -2.65
C TYR A 117 0.71 -11.12 -1.15
N PHE A 118 -0.31 -10.40 -0.68
CA PHE A 118 -0.72 -10.52 0.71
C PHE A 118 -1.34 -11.90 0.93
N SER A 119 -1.04 -12.53 2.08
CA SER A 119 -1.46 -13.89 2.38
C SER A 119 -2.98 -14.09 2.28
N GLU A 120 -3.79 -13.08 2.62
CA GLU A 120 -5.24 -13.17 2.50
C GLU A 120 -5.72 -13.20 1.04
N GLU A 121 -5.00 -12.54 0.12
CA GLU A 121 -5.27 -12.64 -1.32
C GLU A 121 -4.98 -14.05 -1.83
N LEU A 122 -3.89 -14.67 -1.36
CA LEU A 122 -3.54 -16.04 -1.70
C LEU A 122 -4.56 -17.06 -1.17
N LYS A 123 -5.06 -16.86 0.06
CA LYS A 123 -6.11 -17.71 0.65
C LYS A 123 -7.38 -17.65 -0.20
N PHE A 124 -7.83 -16.44 -0.55
CA PHE A 124 -9.01 -16.26 -1.40
C PHE A 124 -8.80 -16.81 -2.81
N ALA A 125 -7.62 -16.61 -3.42
CA ALA A 125 -7.28 -17.18 -4.71
C ALA A 125 -7.42 -18.72 -4.69
N ARG A 126 -6.89 -19.38 -3.65
CA ARG A 126 -7.03 -20.82 -3.45
C ARG A 126 -8.49 -21.24 -3.32
N GLU A 127 -9.31 -20.50 -2.59
CA GLU A 127 -10.76 -20.77 -2.44
C GLU A 127 -11.51 -20.71 -3.77
N ILE A 128 -11.15 -19.79 -4.66
CA ILE A 128 -11.78 -19.66 -5.99
C ILE A 128 -11.13 -20.56 -7.06
N GLY A 129 -10.27 -21.49 -6.67
CA GLY A 129 -9.75 -22.58 -7.51
C GLY A 129 -8.33 -22.39 -8.04
N TYR A 130 -7.56 -21.43 -7.53
CA TYR A 130 -6.14 -21.32 -7.88
C TYR A 130 -5.35 -22.42 -7.20
N THR A 131 -4.32 -22.93 -7.88
CA THR A 131 -3.22 -23.61 -7.18
C THR A 131 -2.27 -22.54 -6.67
N VAL A 132 -1.89 -22.60 -5.39
CA VAL A 132 -0.98 -21.66 -4.74
C VAL A 132 0.13 -22.44 -4.04
N ILE A 133 1.37 -22.15 -4.41
CA ILE A 133 2.57 -22.73 -3.80
C ILE A 133 3.40 -21.58 -3.21
N PRO A 134 3.36 -21.38 -1.88
CA PRO A 134 4.19 -20.38 -1.20
C PRO A 134 5.68 -20.70 -1.31
N ILE A 135 6.51 -19.73 -1.68
CA ILE A 135 7.96 -19.90 -1.87
C ILE A 135 8.70 -19.27 -0.70
N SER A 136 8.60 -17.95 -0.56
CA SER A 136 9.33 -17.17 0.44
C SER A 136 8.53 -15.92 0.83
N GLY A 137 8.88 -15.28 1.94
CA GLY A 137 8.17 -14.05 2.31
C GLY A 137 8.44 -13.54 3.71
N TYR A 138 7.86 -12.38 3.97
CA TYR A 138 7.85 -11.73 5.28
C TYR A 138 6.51 -12.00 5.97
N LEU A 139 6.56 -12.68 7.11
CA LEU A 139 5.39 -12.95 7.95
C LEU A 139 5.36 -12.01 9.15
N PHE A 140 4.17 -11.61 9.55
CA PHE A 140 3.87 -10.67 10.62
C PHE A 140 3.07 -11.32 11.73
N GLU A 141 3.10 -10.72 12.91
CA GLU A 141 2.13 -11.04 13.94
C GLU A 141 0.75 -10.53 13.54
N LYS A 142 -0.28 -11.32 13.85
CA LYS A 142 -1.68 -10.94 13.67
C LYS A 142 -2.22 -10.37 14.98
N LYS A 143 -2.72 -9.13 14.95
CA LYS A 143 -3.38 -8.50 16.11
C LYS A 143 -4.69 -7.85 15.71
N GLU A 144 -5.58 -7.69 16.69
CA GLU A 144 -6.78 -6.87 16.54
C GLU A 144 -6.44 -5.48 16.04
N SER A 145 -7.32 -4.91 15.22
CA SER A 145 -7.01 -3.67 14.54
C SER A 145 -6.81 -2.50 15.52
N PRO A 146 -5.71 -1.74 15.40
CA PRO A 146 -5.50 -0.53 16.19
C PRO A 146 -6.38 0.63 15.69
N PHE A 147 -7.07 0.45 14.55
CA PHE A 147 -7.83 1.51 13.89
C PHE A 147 -9.32 1.52 14.25
N THR A 148 -9.80 0.54 15.03
CA THR A 148 -11.22 0.39 15.38
C THR A 148 -11.81 1.65 16.00
N GLY A 149 -11.14 2.22 17.01
CA GLY A 149 -11.59 3.45 17.67
C GLY A 149 -11.54 4.67 16.73
N PHE A 150 -10.48 4.78 15.93
CA PHE A 150 -10.33 5.87 14.95
C PHE A 150 -11.46 5.86 13.92
N VAL A 151 -11.71 4.72 13.29
CA VAL A 151 -12.74 4.59 12.24
C VAL A 151 -14.13 4.79 12.83
N THR A 152 -14.42 4.18 13.99
CA THR A 152 -15.74 4.25 14.62
C THR A 152 -16.13 5.69 14.96
N ASP A 153 -15.24 6.43 15.63
CA ASP A 153 -15.51 7.81 16.03
C ASP A 153 -15.68 8.74 14.82
N LEU A 154 -14.81 8.63 13.81
CA LEU A 154 -14.87 9.47 12.62
C LEU A 154 -16.08 9.15 11.75
N PHE A 155 -16.46 7.87 11.65
CA PHE A 155 -17.64 7.46 10.90
C PHE A 155 -18.92 7.97 11.57
N SER A 156 -19.04 7.84 12.89
CA SER A 156 -20.17 8.41 13.64
C SER A 156 -20.24 9.93 13.46
N SER A 157 -19.12 10.62 13.65
CA SER A 157 -19.04 12.09 13.47
C SER A 157 -19.43 12.51 12.04
N ARG A 158 -19.07 11.70 11.03
CA ARG A 158 -19.48 11.92 9.64
C ARG A 158 -20.98 11.77 9.45
N LEU A 159 -21.63 10.80 10.09
CA LEU A 159 -23.08 10.62 10.02
C LEU A 159 -23.80 11.80 10.64
N ASP A 160 -23.34 12.29 11.78
CA ASP A 160 -23.96 13.43 12.46
C ASP A 160 -23.77 14.75 11.69
N ALA A 161 -22.61 14.94 11.04
CA ALA A 161 -22.39 16.04 10.11
C ALA A 161 -23.35 15.97 8.90
N LYS A 162 -23.62 14.78 8.35
CA LYS A 162 -24.61 14.61 7.28
C LYS A 162 -26.02 14.94 7.74
N LYS A 163 -26.42 14.45 8.92
CA LYS A 163 -27.76 14.70 9.50
C LYS A 163 -28.00 16.18 9.75
N SER A 164 -26.97 16.92 10.14
CA SER A 164 -27.04 18.37 10.37
C SER A 164 -26.87 19.22 9.09
N GLY A 165 -26.71 18.60 7.91
CA GLY A 165 -26.51 19.31 6.64
C GLY A 165 -25.13 19.97 6.50
N ASN A 166 -24.17 19.64 7.37
CA ASN A 166 -22.81 20.19 7.31
C ASN A 166 -21.92 19.35 6.37
N GLU A 167 -22.05 19.62 5.07
CA GLU A 167 -21.32 18.90 4.02
C GLU A 167 -19.81 19.05 4.13
N ALA A 168 -19.32 20.25 4.47
CA ALA A 168 -17.90 20.52 4.62
C ALA A 168 -17.28 19.64 5.72
N LEU A 169 -17.94 19.55 6.88
CA LEU A 169 -17.46 18.71 7.97
C LEU A 169 -17.57 17.21 7.63
N SER A 170 -18.63 16.80 6.93
CA SER A 170 -18.75 15.42 6.44
C SER A 170 -17.61 15.04 5.49
N TYR A 171 -17.21 15.96 4.62
CA TYR A 171 -16.08 15.80 3.71
C TYR A 171 -14.76 15.68 4.48
N VAL A 172 -14.51 16.54 5.47
CA VAL A 172 -13.31 16.46 6.33
C VAL A 172 -13.20 15.08 6.98
N TYR A 173 -14.28 14.57 7.60
CA TYR A 173 -14.24 13.24 8.21
C TYR A 173 -14.01 12.12 7.19
N LYS A 174 -14.61 12.21 6.00
CA LYS A 174 -14.34 11.26 4.89
C LYS A 174 -12.86 11.24 4.52
N ILE A 175 -12.25 12.42 4.34
CA ILE A 175 -10.83 12.53 3.96
C ILE A 175 -9.92 12.01 5.06
N LEU A 176 -10.18 12.33 6.33
CA LEU A 176 -9.38 11.83 7.45
C LEU A 176 -9.36 10.30 7.50
N MET A 177 -10.53 9.66 7.36
CA MET A 177 -10.62 8.19 7.34
C MET A 177 -9.88 7.59 6.14
N ASN A 178 -10.09 8.13 4.93
CA ASN A 178 -9.51 7.59 3.70
C ASN A 178 -8.02 7.90 3.55
N SER A 179 -7.51 8.97 4.16
CA SER A 179 -6.11 9.36 3.99
C SER A 179 -5.16 8.54 4.87
N LEU A 180 -5.66 7.92 5.94
CA LEU A 180 -4.82 7.20 6.89
C LEU A 180 -4.14 5.98 6.23
N TYR A 181 -4.89 5.13 5.52
CA TYR A 181 -4.28 3.97 4.85
C TYR A 181 -3.24 4.41 3.81
N GLY A 182 -3.51 5.50 3.09
CA GLY A 182 -2.61 6.05 2.08
C GLY A 182 -1.27 6.50 2.65
N ARG A 183 -1.21 6.87 3.95
CA ARG A 183 0.06 7.19 4.63
C ARG A 183 0.98 5.99 4.76
N PHE A 184 0.42 4.81 5.02
CA PHE A 184 1.21 3.58 5.13
C PHE A 184 1.79 3.13 3.79
N GLY A 185 1.15 3.46 2.67
CA GLY A 185 1.61 3.14 1.31
C GLY A 185 2.35 4.27 0.59
N ILE A 186 2.90 5.26 1.30
CA ILE A 186 3.66 6.34 0.65
C ILE A 186 4.96 5.76 0.07
N ASN A 187 5.18 6.01 -1.22
CA ASN A 187 6.44 5.67 -1.87
C ASN A 187 7.62 6.39 -1.18
N PRO A 188 8.62 5.65 -0.68
CA PRO A 188 9.81 6.21 -0.06
C PRO A 188 10.58 7.12 -1.00
N LYS A 189 10.61 6.80 -2.30
CA LYS A 189 11.14 7.70 -3.31
C LYS A 189 10.23 8.92 -3.43
N SER A 190 10.74 10.06 -2.96
CA SER A 190 10.02 11.32 -2.88
C SER A 190 10.76 12.42 -3.61
N THR A 191 10.03 13.42 -4.10
CA THR A 191 10.62 14.65 -4.62
C THR A 191 10.73 15.65 -3.49
N ILE A 192 11.95 16.15 -3.24
CA ILE A 192 12.19 17.26 -2.33
C ILE A 192 12.37 18.52 -3.17
N THR A 193 11.73 19.60 -2.72
CA THR A 193 12.00 20.95 -3.20
C THR A 193 12.40 21.80 -2.00
N ASP A 194 13.61 22.35 -2.02
CA ASP A 194 14.10 23.23 -0.97
C ASP A 194 14.94 24.38 -1.53
N ILE A 195 15.21 25.36 -0.66
CA ILE A 195 16.07 26.49 -0.97
C ILE A 195 17.42 26.21 -0.32
N CYS A 196 18.49 26.24 -1.11
CA CYS A 196 19.84 25.98 -0.65
C CYS A 196 20.83 27.06 -1.07
N ASP A 197 22.01 27.05 -0.45
CA ASP A 197 23.13 27.90 -0.86
C ASP A 197 23.83 27.37 -2.12
N VAL A 198 24.81 28.14 -2.60
CA VAL A 198 25.61 27.83 -3.79
C VAL A 198 26.38 26.52 -3.65
N GLU A 199 26.86 26.20 -2.44
CA GLU A 199 27.68 25.01 -2.19
C GLU A 199 26.83 23.74 -2.31
N ARG A 200 25.70 23.72 -1.59
CA ARG A 200 24.74 22.62 -1.65
C ARG A 200 24.13 22.45 -3.04
N TYR A 201 23.87 23.55 -3.75
CA TYR A 201 23.45 23.52 -5.16
C TYR A 201 24.46 22.77 -6.03
N LYS A 202 25.75 23.12 -5.94
CA LYS A 202 26.83 22.47 -6.71
C LYS A 202 26.97 20.98 -6.39
N GLN A 203 26.62 20.55 -5.17
CA GLN A 203 26.58 19.13 -4.81
C GLN A 203 25.36 18.44 -5.44
N LEU A 204 24.18 19.06 -5.37
CA LEU A 204 22.92 18.45 -5.82
C LEU A 204 22.83 18.32 -7.34
N ILE A 205 23.32 19.28 -8.12
CA ILE A 205 23.27 19.21 -9.60
C ILE A 205 24.07 18.03 -10.18
N ARG A 206 24.99 17.46 -9.39
CA ARG A 206 25.79 16.28 -9.77
C ARG A 206 25.08 14.96 -9.48
N LYS A 207 23.98 14.97 -8.73
CA LYS A 207 23.18 13.76 -8.46
C LYS A 207 22.43 13.36 -9.72
N LYS A 208 22.40 12.05 -10.00
CA LYS A 208 21.62 11.46 -11.11
C LYS A 208 20.12 11.76 -11.01
N ASP A 209 19.64 11.90 -9.78
CA ASP A 209 18.22 12.13 -9.44
C ASP A 209 17.84 13.60 -9.29
N PHE A 210 18.69 14.52 -9.75
CA PHE A 210 18.39 15.94 -9.82
C PHE A 210 17.32 16.22 -10.88
N ILE A 211 16.37 17.10 -10.56
CA ILE A 211 15.24 17.42 -11.45
C ILE A 211 15.43 18.81 -12.04
N PHE A 212 15.52 19.86 -11.21
CA PHE A 212 15.73 21.22 -11.69
C PHE A 212 16.30 22.14 -10.59
N SER A 213 16.80 23.30 -11.01
CA SER A 213 17.09 24.43 -10.12
C SER A 213 16.79 25.76 -10.77
N ASP A 214 16.55 26.78 -9.96
CA ASP A 214 16.52 28.17 -10.39
C ASP A 214 17.23 29.08 -9.37
N LYS A 215 17.84 30.17 -9.84
CA LYS A 215 18.54 31.14 -8.98
C LYS A 215 17.51 32.11 -8.41
N LEU A 216 17.38 32.15 -7.09
CA LEU A 216 16.48 33.10 -6.40
C LEU A 216 17.19 34.41 -6.05
N SER A 217 18.47 34.32 -5.65
CA SER A 217 19.32 35.47 -5.36
C SER A 217 20.80 35.06 -5.47
N ASP A 218 21.74 35.98 -5.23
CA ASP A 218 23.17 35.71 -5.41
C ASP A 218 23.69 34.50 -4.63
N ASN A 219 23.11 34.22 -3.46
CA ASN A 219 23.53 33.14 -2.59
C ASN A 219 22.45 32.05 -2.37
N LYS A 220 21.36 32.05 -3.14
CA LYS A 220 20.27 31.09 -2.95
C LYS A 220 19.72 30.54 -4.26
N TYR A 221 19.50 29.23 -4.27
CA TYR A 221 18.87 28.49 -5.35
C TYR A 221 17.66 27.75 -4.80
N ILE A 222 16.57 27.72 -5.57
CA ILE A 222 15.55 26.68 -5.41
C ILE A 222 16.03 25.46 -6.19
N VAL A 223 15.92 24.28 -5.58
CA VAL A 223 16.35 23.02 -6.20
C VAL A 223 15.27 21.97 -5.97
N SER A 224 15.12 21.06 -6.94
CA SER A 224 14.30 19.86 -6.81
C SER A 224 15.06 18.62 -7.22
N TYR A 225 14.95 17.56 -6.44
CA TYR A 225 15.63 16.28 -6.65
C TYR A 225 14.83 15.15 -6.01
N HIS A 226 15.04 13.91 -6.46
CA HIS A 226 14.52 12.74 -5.75
C HIS A 226 15.43 12.32 -4.61
N THR A 227 14.83 11.80 -3.54
CA THR A 227 15.51 11.14 -2.42
C THR A 227 15.10 9.68 -2.28
N ASN A 228 15.84 8.92 -1.46
CA ASN A 228 15.66 7.48 -1.25
C ASN A 228 15.82 6.69 -2.56
N THR A 229 16.81 7.09 -3.35
CA THR A 229 17.23 6.38 -4.56
C THR A 229 18.38 5.42 -4.24
N GLU A 230 18.82 4.63 -5.23
CA GLU A 230 19.82 3.56 -5.03
C GLU A 230 21.13 4.04 -4.37
N THR A 231 21.47 5.33 -4.50
CA THR A 231 22.70 5.93 -3.97
C THR A 231 22.52 6.67 -2.64
N ASP A 232 21.29 6.83 -2.17
CA ASP A 232 20.99 7.57 -0.94
C ASP A 232 20.96 6.65 0.29
N TYR A 233 21.20 7.23 1.47
CA TYR A 233 20.89 6.56 2.74
C TYR A 233 19.37 6.38 2.87
N TRP A 234 18.92 5.16 3.21
CA TRP A 234 17.50 4.84 3.37
C TRP A 234 16.86 5.68 4.48
N ASN A 235 15.99 6.60 4.10
CA ASN A 235 15.27 7.50 4.99
C ASN A 235 13.79 7.60 4.57
N PRO A 236 13.02 6.50 4.72
CA PRO A 236 11.62 6.47 4.31
C PRO A 236 10.78 7.42 5.19
N PRO A 237 9.59 7.83 4.73
CA PRO A 237 8.64 8.55 5.58
C PRO A 237 8.41 7.79 6.88
N LYS A 238 8.40 8.51 8.01
CA LYS A 238 8.27 7.94 9.37
C LYS A 238 6.99 7.13 9.62
N ASN A 239 6.07 7.09 8.66
CA ASN A 239 4.80 6.40 8.72
C ASN A 239 4.52 5.54 7.47
N SER A 240 5.50 5.32 6.59
CA SER A 240 5.39 4.34 5.51
C SER A 240 5.71 2.96 6.08
N ALA A 241 4.78 2.02 5.89
CA ALA A 241 4.83 0.68 6.49
C ALA A 241 4.42 -0.42 5.48
N VAL A 242 4.46 -0.09 4.18
CA VAL A 242 4.05 -0.95 3.06
C VAL A 242 5.00 -0.76 1.91
#